data_AF-A0AAU5DK49-F1
#
_entry.id   AF-A0AAU5DK49-F1
#
_cell.length_a   1.000
_cell.length_b   1.000
_cell.length_c   1.000
_cell.angle_alpha   90.00
_cell.angle_beta   90.00
_cell.angle_gamma   90.00
#
_symmetry.space_group_name_H-M   'P 1'
#
loop_
_entity.id
_entity.type
_entity.pdbx_description
1 polymer ?
#
loop_
_entity_poly.entity_id
_entity_poly.type
_entity_poly.pdbx_seq_one_letter_code
_entity_poly.pdbx_strand_id
1 'polypeptide(L)'
;MFHLLRRRRTTSVPATTSRSTAPEQAAAQETVVNAELLVRVARLRAALLAAGLDLDEHSTPEPAWFSILRSGDTISLDALQQRELTEHLAGIAAAHALDDAACAHALDKIEALVVLSEMRAEGIVPGCSPTSIIKQTSAADLRMMAALVRQAEEERHGAPPAAPSGA
;
A
#
# COMPACT_ATOMS: atom_id res chain seq x y z
N MET A 1 -76.89 24.55 33.89
CA MET A 1 -77.42 23.17 33.93
C MET A 1 -77.07 22.51 32.59
N PHE A 2 -76.45 21.32 32.68
CA PHE A 2 -75.83 20.46 31.65
C PHE A 2 -76.24 20.60 30.17
N HIS A 3 -75.29 20.45 29.24
CA HIS A 3 -75.01 19.15 28.59
C HIS A 3 -73.78 19.17 27.65
N LEU A 4 -72.90 18.19 27.88
CA LEU A 4 -72.23 17.27 26.93
C LEU A 4 -71.63 17.82 25.62
N LEU A 5 -70.36 17.49 25.37
CA LEU A 5 -69.98 16.61 24.25
C LEU A 5 -68.50 16.18 24.33
N ARG A 6 -68.34 14.84 24.38
CA ARG A 6 -67.09 14.09 24.23
C ARG A 6 -66.41 14.43 22.90
N ARG A 7 -65.09 14.64 22.92
CA ARG A 7 -64.23 14.37 21.75
C ARG A 7 -63.13 13.40 22.12
N ARG A 8 -63.20 12.24 21.45
CA ARG A 8 -62.18 11.20 21.37
C ARG A 8 -60.89 11.81 20.82
N ARG A 9 -59.75 11.57 21.48
CA ARG A 9 -58.44 11.63 20.84
C ARG A 9 -57.84 10.23 20.90
N THR A 10 -57.66 9.66 19.72
CA THR A 10 -56.94 8.43 19.43
C THR A 10 -55.45 8.66 19.66
N THR A 11 -54.87 7.88 20.55
CA THR A 11 -53.46 7.92 20.92
C THR A 11 -52.63 7.12 19.93
N SER A 12 -51.62 7.79 19.39
CA SER A 12 -50.30 7.35 18.92
C SER A 12 -50.09 5.91 18.44
N VAL A 13 -49.66 5.83 17.19
CA VAL A 13 -48.97 4.75 16.48
C VAL A 13 -47.91 4.03 17.35
N PRO A 14 -47.75 2.69 17.26
CA PRO A 14 -46.61 2.00 17.87
C PRO A 14 -45.33 2.31 17.09
N ALA A 15 -44.33 2.87 17.78
CA ALA A 15 -42.99 3.04 17.25
C ALA A 15 -42.31 1.68 17.10
N THR A 16 -42.01 1.32 15.86
CA THR A 16 -41.09 0.27 15.45
C THR A 16 -39.79 0.39 16.25
N THR A 17 -39.55 -0.55 17.16
CA THR A 17 -38.23 -0.70 17.77
C THR A 17 -37.34 -1.38 16.75
N SER A 18 -36.69 -0.57 15.90
CA SER A 18 -35.54 -0.98 15.10
C SER A 18 -34.46 -1.47 16.06
N ARG A 19 -34.33 -2.79 16.20
CA ARG A 19 -33.20 -3.39 16.90
C ARG A 19 -31.97 -3.19 16.04
N SER A 20 -31.15 -2.25 16.50
CA SER A 20 -29.83 -1.90 16.00
C SER A 20 -29.01 -3.16 15.68
N THR A 21 -28.51 -3.19 14.46
CA THR A 21 -27.42 -4.00 13.96
C THR A 21 -26.20 -3.92 14.88
N ALA A 22 -25.81 -5.05 15.47
CA ALA A 22 -24.40 -5.29 15.76
C ALA A 22 -23.89 -6.21 14.64
N PRO A 23 -22.85 -5.84 13.88
CA PRO A 23 -22.12 -6.82 13.11
C PRO A 23 -21.35 -7.70 14.10
N GLU A 24 -21.92 -8.87 14.35
CA GLU A 24 -21.29 -10.02 14.98
C GLU A 24 -20.00 -10.34 14.21
N GLN A 25 -18.87 -10.23 14.92
CA GLN A 25 -17.55 -10.78 14.63
C GLN A 25 -17.14 -10.82 13.14
N ALA A 26 -16.23 -9.91 12.78
CA ALA A 26 -15.33 -10.13 11.66
C ALA A 26 -14.64 -11.50 11.86
N ALA A 27 -15.15 -12.53 11.19
CA ALA A 27 -14.48 -13.81 11.09
C ALA A 27 -13.07 -13.52 10.60
N ALA A 28 -12.07 -13.84 11.41
CA ALA A 28 -10.69 -13.85 10.95
C ALA A 28 -10.66 -14.75 9.72
N GLN A 29 -10.48 -14.17 8.54
CA GLN A 29 -10.42 -14.91 7.30
C GLN A 29 -9.10 -15.69 7.31
N GLU A 30 -9.20 -16.93 7.75
CA GLU A 30 -8.15 -17.94 7.61
C GLU A 30 -7.72 -18.01 6.15
N THR A 31 -6.50 -17.56 5.87
CA THR A 31 -5.96 -17.51 4.50
C THR A 31 -5.11 -18.74 4.26
N VAL A 32 -5.58 -19.66 3.42
CA VAL A 32 -4.84 -20.86 3.06
C VAL A 32 -3.77 -20.52 2.02
N VAL A 33 -2.52 -20.86 2.32
CA VAL A 33 -1.34 -20.57 1.48
C VAL A 33 -0.59 -21.84 1.10
N ASN A 34 0.18 -21.76 0.02
CA ASN A 34 0.95 -22.86 -0.57
C ASN A 34 2.39 -22.38 -0.91
N ALA A 35 3.15 -23.22 -1.63
CA ALA A 35 4.52 -22.91 -2.04
C ALA A 35 4.70 -21.60 -2.83
N GLU A 36 3.67 -21.11 -3.54
CA GLU A 36 3.74 -19.83 -4.27
C GLU A 36 3.94 -18.63 -3.34
N LEU A 37 3.54 -18.75 -2.07
CA LEU A 37 3.83 -17.73 -1.07
C LEU A 37 5.35 -17.52 -0.93
N LEU A 38 6.13 -18.61 -0.91
CA LEU A 38 7.58 -18.54 -0.76
C LEU A 38 8.23 -17.82 -1.94
N VAL A 39 7.71 -18.01 -3.15
CA VAL A 39 8.17 -17.32 -4.36
C VAL A 39 7.95 -15.82 -4.23
N ARG A 40 6.76 -15.40 -3.80
CA ARG A 40 6.43 -13.97 -3.59
C ARG A 40 7.28 -13.35 -2.47
N VAL A 41 7.45 -14.05 -1.35
CA VAL A 41 8.33 -13.62 -0.25
C VAL A 41 9.76 -13.44 -0.73
N ALA A 42 10.31 -14.39 -1.49
CA ALA A 42 11.66 -14.29 -2.04
C ALA A 42 11.81 -13.08 -2.97
N ARG A 43 10.81 -12.82 -3.83
CA ARG A 43 10.81 -11.63 -4.71
C ARG A 43 10.79 -10.32 -3.93
N LEU A 44 9.93 -10.21 -2.91
CA LEU A 44 9.86 -9.02 -2.06
C LEU A 44 11.16 -8.79 -1.29
N ARG A 45 11.75 -9.83 -0.70
CA ARG A 45 13.04 -9.73 0.00
C ARG A 45 14.17 -9.34 -0.94
N ALA A 46 14.23 -9.91 -2.14
CA ALA A 46 15.23 -9.53 -3.14
C ALA A 46 15.09 -8.06 -3.56
N ALA A 47 13.85 -7.56 -3.73
CA ALA A 47 13.61 -6.16 -4.05
C ALA A 47 14.02 -5.21 -2.92
N LEU A 48 13.74 -5.58 -1.66
CA LEU A 48 14.19 -4.81 -0.49
C LEU A 48 15.72 -4.72 -0.40
N LEU A 49 16.42 -5.83 -0.62
CA LEU A 49 17.90 -5.84 -0.66
C LEU A 49 18.43 -4.97 -1.80
N ALA A 50 17.83 -5.06 -2.99
CA ALA A 50 18.21 -4.23 -4.13
C ALA A 50 17.95 -2.74 -3.87
N ALA A 51 16.95 -2.41 -3.06
CA ALA A 51 16.68 -1.05 -2.61
C ALA A 51 17.64 -0.56 -1.50
N GLY A 52 18.61 -1.38 -1.10
CA GLY A 52 19.62 -1.04 -0.09
C GLY A 52 19.16 -1.24 1.35
N LEU A 53 18.05 -1.95 1.59
CA LEU A 53 17.63 -2.28 2.94
C LEU A 53 18.48 -3.41 3.51
N ASP A 54 19.04 -3.19 4.70
CA ASP A 54 19.72 -4.25 5.45
C ASP A 54 18.67 -5.16 6.13
N LEU A 55 18.48 -6.36 5.59
CA LEU A 55 17.51 -7.31 6.13
C LEU A 55 17.97 -7.96 7.44
N ASP A 56 19.27 -7.96 7.75
CA ASP A 56 19.75 -8.52 9.02
C ASP A 56 19.43 -7.61 10.20
N GLU A 57 19.39 -6.29 9.97
CA GLU A 57 18.98 -5.30 10.96
C GLU A 57 17.46 -5.10 11.04
N HIS A 58 16.75 -5.26 9.92
CA HIS A 58 15.35 -4.86 9.80
C HIS A 58 14.34 -6.01 9.68
N SER A 59 14.78 -7.26 9.50
CA SER A 59 13.87 -8.40 9.39
C SER A 59 14.13 -9.47 10.44
N THR A 60 13.09 -10.24 10.77
CA THR A 60 13.23 -11.43 11.61
C THR A 60 13.68 -12.64 10.78
N PRO A 61 14.23 -13.68 11.42
CA PRO A 61 14.54 -14.95 10.76
C PRO A 61 13.33 -15.56 10.05
N GLU A 62 13.61 -16.45 9.12
CA GLU A 62 12.56 -17.17 8.38
C GLU A 62 11.60 -17.90 9.35
N PRO A 63 10.26 -17.73 9.19
CA PRO A 63 9.29 -18.42 10.02
C PRO A 63 9.39 -19.95 9.88
N ALA A 64 9.38 -20.67 11.01
CA ALA A 64 9.61 -22.12 11.03
C ALA A 64 8.62 -22.91 10.14
N TRP A 65 7.39 -22.42 10.01
CA TRP A 65 6.34 -23.04 9.20
C TRP A 65 6.59 -22.96 7.69
N PHE A 66 7.59 -22.20 7.22
CA PHE A 66 8.01 -22.23 5.81
C PHE A 66 8.46 -23.63 5.38
N SER A 67 8.98 -24.43 6.33
CA SER A 67 9.32 -25.84 6.07
C SER A 67 8.14 -26.68 5.60
N ILE A 68 6.93 -26.39 6.07
CA ILE A 68 5.69 -27.07 5.68
C ILE A 68 5.40 -26.76 4.20
N LEU A 69 5.46 -25.48 3.82
CA LEU A 69 5.26 -25.04 2.43
C LEU A 69 6.32 -25.60 1.48
N ARG A 70 7.58 -25.69 1.91
CA ARG A 70 8.66 -26.32 1.13
C ARG A 70 8.45 -27.82 0.92
N SER A 71 7.71 -28.46 1.81
CA SER A 71 7.34 -29.88 1.68
C SER A 71 6.18 -30.10 0.71
N GLY A 72 5.58 -29.03 0.18
CA GLY A 72 4.45 -29.07 -0.75
C GLY A 72 3.09 -29.02 -0.07
N ASP A 73 3.05 -28.94 1.27
CA ASP A 73 1.82 -28.84 2.03
C ASP A 73 1.27 -27.40 2.04
N THR A 74 0.00 -27.27 2.41
CA THR A 74 -0.65 -25.97 2.62
C THR A 74 -0.85 -25.70 4.10
N ILE A 75 -0.91 -24.42 4.48
CA ILE A 75 -1.24 -24.01 5.85
C ILE A 75 -2.29 -22.91 5.82
N SER A 76 -3.10 -22.83 6.87
CA SER A 76 -3.98 -21.69 7.13
C SER A 76 -3.22 -20.68 7.98
N LEU A 77 -3.12 -19.42 7.52
CA LEU A 77 -2.42 -18.36 8.25
C LEU A 77 -3.34 -17.69 9.26
N ASP A 78 -3.02 -17.86 10.54
CA ASP A 78 -3.61 -17.10 11.64
C ASP A 78 -2.97 -15.71 11.78
N ALA A 79 -3.47 -14.92 12.74
CA ALA A 79 -2.96 -13.57 12.99
C ALA A 79 -1.49 -13.53 13.45
N LEU A 80 -1.02 -14.57 14.15
CA LEU A 80 0.36 -14.65 14.60
C LEU A 80 1.28 -14.93 13.41
N GLN A 81 0.93 -15.89 12.55
CA GLN A 81 1.71 -16.24 11.37
C GLN A 81 1.73 -15.10 10.34
N GLN A 82 0.63 -14.35 10.20
CA GLN A 82 0.62 -13.12 9.39
C GLN A 82 1.55 -12.04 9.97
N ARG A 83 1.63 -11.93 11.30
CA ARG A 83 2.57 -11.02 11.95
C ARG A 83 4.02 -11.46 11.75
N GLU A 84 4.34 -12.74 11.96
CA GLU A 84 5.67 -13.30 11.70
C GLU A 84 6.11 -13.05 10.25
N LEU A 85 5.20 -13.25 9.29
CA LEU A 85 5.46 -12.97 7.88
C LEU A 85 5.72 -11.48 7.63
N THR A 86 4.98 -10.58 8.28
CA THR A 86 5.18 -9.13 8.17
C THR A 86 6.54 -8.71 8.74
N GLU A 87 6.92 -9.26 9.90
CA GLU A 87 8.22 -9.02 10.53
C GLU A 87 9.38 -9.58 9.67
N HIS A 88 9.19 -10.75 9.08
CA HIS A 88 10.14 -11.34 8.14
C HIS A 88 10.28 -10.53 6.85
N LEU A 89 9.26 -9.75 6.47
CA LEU A 89 9.28 -8.85 5.32
C LEU A 89 9.65 -7.42 5.71
N ALA A 90 10.38 -7.23 6.82
CA ALA A 90 10.85 -5.93 7.31
C ALA A 90 9.74 -4.88 7.44
N GLY A 91 8.55 -5.31 7.87
CA GLY A 91 7.38 -4.46 8.09
C GLY A 91 6.47 -4.28 6.87
N ILE A 92 6.78 -4.86 5.71
CA ILE A 92 5.80 -4.97 4.61
C ILE A 92 4.68 -5.89 5.08
N ALA A 93 3.44 -5.39 5.05
CA ALA A 93 2.27 -6.14 5.47
C ALA A 93 2.14 -7.48 4.72
N ALA A 94 1.90 -8.55 5.46
CA ALA A 94 1.74 -9.92 4.93
C ALA A 94 0.81 -10.00 3.71
N ALA A 95 -0.27 -9.20 3.68
CA ALA A 95 -1.21 -9.14 2.56
C ALA A 95 -0.54 -8.94 1.19
N HIS A 96 0.60 -8.24 1.11
CA HIS A 96 1.36 -8.07 -0.11
C HIS A 96 2.04 -9.34 -0.61
N ALA A 97 2.26 -10.32 0.26
CA ALA A 97 2.76 -11.63 -0.12
C ALA A 97 1.64 -12.64 -0.38
N LEU A 98 0.38 -12.36 0.00
CA LEU A 98 -0.75 -13.31 -0.10
C LEU A 98 -1.45 -13.32 -1.46
N ASP A 99 -1.25 -12.29 -2.28
CA ASP A 99 -1.84 -12.15 -3.61
C ASP A 99 -0.81 -11.66 -4.64
N ASP A 100 -0.90 -12.14 -5.88
CA ASP A 100 0.05 -11.79 -6.95
C ASP A 100 -0.03 -10.31 -7.35
N ALA A 101 -1.24 -9.74 -7.42
CA ALA A 101 -1.42 -8.34 -7.74
C ALA A 101 -0.93 -7.45 -6.61
N ALA A 102 -1.21 -7.82 -5.36
CA ALA A 102 -0.70 -7.14 -4.18
C ALA A 102 0.84 -7.21 -4.09
N CYS A 103 1.44 -8.34 -4.50
CA CYS A 103 2.89 -8.52 -4.58
C CYS A 103 3.50 -7.64 -5.67
N ALA A 104 2.91 -7.62 -6.87
CA ALA A 104 3.36 -6.77 -7.97
C ALA A 104 3.29 -5.29 -7.59
N HIS A 105 2.21 -4.86 -6.93
CA HIS A 105 2.05 -3.50 -6.44
C HIS A 105 3.09 -3.11 -5.39
N ALA A 106 3.43 -4.02 -4.47
CA ALA A 106 4.49 -3.78 -3.50
C ALA A 106 5.86 -3.67 -4.16
N LEU A 107 6.16 -4.51 -5.17
CA LEU A 107 7.40 -4.44 -5.92
C LEU A 107 7.56 -3.12 -6.66
N ASP A 108 6.51 -2.65 -7.36
CA ASP A 108 6.53 -1.35 -8.05
C ASP A 108 6.76 -0.19 -7.06
N LYS A 109 6.16 -0.25 -5.87
CA LYS A 109 6.39 0.76 -4.82
C LYS A 109 7.83 0.77 -4.30
N ILE A 110 8.41 -0.40 -4.07
CA ILE A 110 9.82 -0.50 -3.64
C ILE A 110 10.72 0.12 -4.73
N GLU A 111 10.46 -0.22 -5.99
CA GLU A 111 11.20 0.32 -7.13
C GLU A 111 11.02 1.84 -7.26
N ALA A 112 9.80 2.34 -7.09
CA ALA A 112 9.50 3.77 -7.12
C ALA A 112 10.28 4.55 -6.04
N LEU A 113 10.43 3.98 -4.84
CA LEU A 113 11.25 4.57 -3.79
C LEU A 113 12.73 4.65 -4.17
N VAL A 114 13.26 3.63 -4.85
CA VAL A 114 14.64 3.64 -5.38
C VAL A 114 14.80 4.77 -6.40
N VAL A 115 13.90 4.86 -7.38
CA VAL A 115 13.93 5.90 -8.41
C VAL A 115 13.82 7.30 -7.80
N LEU A 116 12.96 7.50 -6.78
CA LEU A 116 12.87 8.78 -6.07
C LEU A 116 14.18 9.16 -5.37
N SER A 117 14.90 8.17 -4.83
CA SER A 117 16.21 8.38 -4.20
C SER A 117 17.25 8.79 -5.24
N GLU A 118 17.28 8.12 -6.39
CA GLU A 118 18.16 8.44 -7.52
C GLU A 118 17.89 9.85 -8.05
N MET A 119 16.63 10.19 -8.30
CA MET A 119 16.22 11.53 -8.72
C MET A 119 16.70 12.59 -7.72
N ARG A 120 16.53 12.35 -6.41
CA ARG A 120 17.02 13.27 -5.38
C ARG A 120 18.54 13.41 -5.40
N ALA A 121 19.28 12.33 -5.60
CA ALA A 121 20.73 12.36 -5.73
C ALA A 121 21.20 13.18 -6.93
N GLU A 122 20.41 13.21 -8.01
CA GLU A 122 20.62 14.05 -9.19
C GLU A 122 20.15 15.51 -9.02
N GLY A 123 19.54 15.84 -7.87
CA GLY A 123 18.97 17.18 -7.63
C GLY A 123 17.56 17.37 -8.19
N ILE A 124 16.95 16.34 -8.78
CA ILE A 124 15.57 16.35 -9.25
C ILE A 124 14.64 16.06 -8.07
N VAL A 125 13.98 17.09 -7.54
CA VAL A 125 13.04 16.95 -6.42
C VAL A 125 11.61 17.05 -6.94
N PRO A 126 10.90 15.92 -7.14
CA PRO A 126 9.51 15.97 -7.55
C PRO A 126 8.63 16.56 -6.43
N GLY A 127 7.64 17.37 -6.81
CA GLY A 127 6.77 18.08 -5.87
C GLY A 127 5.87 17.13 -5.07
N CYS A 128 6.28 16.80 -3.85
CA CYS A 128 5.48 16.02 -2.90
C CYS A 128 4.48 16.92 -2.14
N SER A 129 3.33 17.24 -2.74
CA SER A 129 2.19 17.74 -1.98
C SER A 129 1.45 16.58 -1.26
N PRO A 130 0.69 16.85 -0.18
CA PRO A 130 -0.13 15.83 0.50
C PRO A 130 -1.19 15.18 -0.42
N THR A 131 -1.59 15.89 -1.47
CA THR A 131 -2.48 15.46 -2.55
C THR A 131 -1.73 14.97 -3.79
N SER A 132 -0.40 14.85 -3.72
CA SER A 132 0.44 14.57 -4.88
C SER A 132 0.29 13.14 -5.34
N ILE A 133 0.15 13.01 -6.66
CA ILE A 133 0.06 11.78 -7.44
C ILE A 133 1.26 10.86 -7.16
N ILE A 134 2.37 11.39 -6.60
CA ILE A 134 3.61 10.67 -6.28
C ILE A 134 3.38 9.44 -5.38
N LYS A 135 2.39 9.45 -4.47
CA LYS A 135 2.07 8.26 -3.66
C LYS A 135 1.49 7.08 -4.46
N GLN A 136 1.02 7.35 -5.68
CA GLN A 136 0.47 6.38 -6.62
C GLN A 136 1.27 6.32 -7.93
N THR A 137 2.38 7.03 -8.02
CA THR A 137 3.20 7.08 -9.24
C THR A 137 4.07 5.84 -9.30
N SER A 138 4.03 5.16 -10.44
CA SER A 138 4.84 3.98 -10.69
C SER A 138 6.32 4.33 -10.84
N ALA A 139 7.21 3.34 -10.72
CA ALA A 139 8.62 3.55 -11.01
C ALA A 139 8.86 4.00 -12.45
N ALA A 140 8.06 3.50 -13.40
CA ALA A 140 8.13 3.87 -14.81
C ALA A 140 7.80 5.36 -15.04
N ASP A 141 6.73 5.84 -14.42
CA ASP A 141 6.32 7.24 -14.54
C ASP A 141 7.37 8.19 -13.93
N LEU A 142 7.97 7.80 -12.80
CA LEU A 142 9.06 8.58 -12.18
C LEU A 142 10.29 8.68 -13.09
N ARG A 143 10.70 7.58 -13.72
CA ARG A 143 11.80 7.59 -14.70
C ARG A 143 11.49 8.46 -15.91
N MET A 144 10.25 8.42 -16.40
CA MET A 144 9.81 9.30 -17.48
C MET A 144 9.89 10.78 -17.06
N MET A 145 9.43 11.13 -15.86
CA MET A 145 9.56 12.50 -15.35
C MET A 145 11.02 12.92 -15.22
N ALA A 146 11.90 12.06 -14.70
CA ALA A 146 13.33 12.33 -14.61
C ALA A 146 13.95 12.59 -15.99
N ALA A 147 13.61 11.79 -17.00
CA ALA A 147 14.07 11.98 -18.37
C ALA A 147 13.62 13.33 -18.97
N LEU A 148 12.35 13.71 -18.74
CA LEU A 148 11.84 15.00 -19.20
C LEU A 148 12.54 16.19 -18.53
N VAL A 149 12.87 16.09 -17.24
CA VAL A 149 13.63 17.14 -16.54
C VAL A 149 15.04 17.27 -17.12
N ARG A 150 15.75 16.16 -17.31
CA ARG A 150 17.10 16.17 -17.90
C ARG A 150 17.10 16.79 -19.30
N GLN A 151 16.13 16.43 -20.14
CA GLN A 151 15.99 17.01 -21.48
C GLN A 151 15.76 18.53 -21.41
N ALA A 152 14.87 18.99 -20.52
CA ALA A 152 14.61 20.42 -20.36
C ALA A 152 15.83 21.20 -19.84
N GLU A 153 16.67 20.58 -19.01
CA GLU A 153 17.93 21.17 -18.55
C GLU A 153 18.96 21.26 -19.67
N GLU A 154 19.10 20.21 -20.50
CA GLU A 154 19.97 20.21 -21.67
C GLU A 154 19.57 21.31 -22.67
N GLU A 155 18.28 21.45 -22.96
CA GLU A 155 17.75 22.50 -23.85
C GLU A 155 18.05 23.91 -23.33
N ARG A 156 18.03 24.12 -22.01
CA ARG A 156 18.36 25.41 -21.38
C ARG A 156 19.86 25.72 -21.41
N HIS A 157 20.73 24.72 -21.25
CA HIS A 157 22.18 24.91 -21.28
C HIS A 157 22.77 24.94 -22.70
N GLY A 158 22.04 24.41 -23.69
CA GLY A 158 22.39 24.51 -25.11
C GLY A 158 21.93 25.81 -25.79
N ALA A 159 21.11 26.63 -25.12
CA ALA A 159 20.67 27.91 -25.67
C ALA A 159 21.78 28.98 -25.53
N PRO A 160 22.22 29.63 -26.63
CA PRO A 160 23.19 30.72 -26.54
C PRO A 160 22.63 31.87 -25.68
N PRO A 161 23.47 32.60 -24.93
CA PRO A 161 23.00 33.72 -24.12
C PRO A 161 22.26 34.71 -25.02
N ALA A 162 21.03 35.04 -24.64
CA ALA A 162 20.25 36.05 -25.34
C ALA A 162 21.10 37.32 -25.45
N ALA A 163 21.36 37.74 -26.69
CA ALA A 163 22.13 38.95 -26.95
C ALA A 163 21.45 40.11 -26.20
N PRO A 164 22.22 40.98 -25.51
CA PRO A 164 21.64 42.12 -24.83
C PRO A 164 20.88 42.96 -25.86
N SER A 165 19.57 43.07 -25.70
CA SER A 165 18.73 44.02 -26.43
C SER A 165 19.17 45.43 -26.05
N GLY A 166 20.15 45.97 -26.78
CA GLY A 166 20.47 47.39 -26.80
C GLY A 166 19.66 48.07 -27.89
N ALA A 167 18.72 48.92 -27.50
CA ALA A 167 18.25 50.08 -28.24
C ALA A 167 17.71 51.11 -27.25
#